data_AF-A0A661YF11-F1
#
_entry.id   AF-A0A661YF11-F1
#
_cell.length_a   1.000
_cell.length_b   1.000
_cell.length_c   1.000
_cell.angle_alpha   90.00
_cell.angle_beta   90.00
_cell.angle_gamma   90.00
#
_symmetry.space_group_name_H-M   'P 1'
#
loop_
_entity.id
_entity.type
_entity.pdbx_description
1 polymer ?
#
loop_
_entity_poly.entity_id
_entity_poly.type
_entity_poly.pdbx_seq_one_letter_code
_entity_poly.pdbx_strand_id
1 'polypeptide(L)'
;HRNYGQHNATICGFSFARGEFIITIDDDLQHPPEELVKLINKQKEDDPDIVYGVFTRKQHSRVRNIGSQSVRRTSRLLLEGTGKGSSFRLIKKDIISKLLEHTIHFVFIDQLLLWHTNDIDFVKVEHHKRRLKKSGYTTKKLFMLVSDLTYFYTNIPLKLMVWGGLVMSLIFFLFGIRFILQKWLFNVTVPGYTSTIVTILFSTGIIVFSLGIIGGYLSRIYMVQSKKPPFTIKKVL
;
A
#
# COMPACT_ATOMS: atom_id res chain seq x y z
N HIS A 1 -21.63 -7.37 16.81
CA HIS A 1 -20.34 -6.65 16.91
C HIS A 1 -19.71 -6.66 15.51
N ARG A 2 -19.50 -5.49 14.90
CA ARG A 2 -18.86 -5.39 13.57
C ARG A 2 -17.37 -5.09 13.78
N ASN A 3 -16.49 -5.86 13.14
CA ASN A 3 -15.06 -5.58 13.16
C ASN A 3 -14.72 -4.65 11.98
N TYR A 4 -14.16 -3.48 12.26
CA TYR A 4 -13.79 -2.48 11.25
C TYR A 4 -12.28 -2.49 10.92
N GLY A 5 -11.48 -3.37 11.56
CA GLY A 5 -10.03 -3.44 11.38
C GLY A 5 -9.25 -2.48 12.28
N GLN A 6 -7.94 -2.74 12.43
CA GLN A 6 -7.06 -2.03 13.38
C GLN A 6 -7.04 -0.53 13.13
N HIS A 7 -6.82 -0.11 11.89
CA HIS A 7 -6.66 1.31 11.60
C HIS A 7 -7.95 2.14 11.75
N ASN A 8 -9.11 1.59 11.41
CA ASN A 8 -10.39 2.26 11.66
C ASN A 8 -10.65 2.42 13.16
N ALA A 9 -10.20 1.45 13.97
CA ALA A 9 -10.23 1.57 15.42
C ALA A 9 -9.26 2.66 15.93
N THR A 10 -8.07 2.79 15.33
CA THR A 10 -7.13 3.87 15.65
C THR A 10 -7.70 5.26 15.31
N ILE A 11 -8.34 5.43 14.15
CA ILE A 11 -8.99 6.69 13.77
C ILE A 11 -10.14 7.01 14.74
N CYS A 12 -10.92 6.01 15.15
CA CYS A 12 -11.91 6.18 16.20
C CYS A 12 -11.25 6.70 17.49
N GLY A 13 -10.13 6.12 17.92
CA GLY A 13 -9.36 6.60 19.07
C GLY A 13 -8.91 8.06 18.92
N PHE A 14 -8.40 8.45 17.74
CA PHE A 14 -8.01 9.82 17.45
C PHE A 14 -9.16 10.82 17.60
N SER A 15 -10.38 10.46 17.20
CA SER A 15 -11.54 11.34 17.34
C SER A 15 -11.94 11.65 18.79
N PHE A 16 -11.51 10.83 19.76
CA PHE A 16 -11.76 11.04 21.19
C PHE A 16 -10.55 11.60 21.94
N ALA A 17 -9.36 11.57 21.36
CA ALA A 17 -8.14 12.03 22.00
C ALA A 17 -8.14 13.56 22.14
N ARG A 18 -7.85 14.05 23.35
CA ARG A 18 -7.89 15.50 23.67
C ARG A 18 -6.53 16.14 23.91
N GLY A 19 -5.50 15.33 24.15
CA GLY A 19 -4.14 15.79 24.42
C GLY A 19 -3.49 16.50 23.24
N GLU A 20 -2.52 17.36 23.53
CA GLU A 20 -1.70 18.09 22.54
C GLU A 20 -0.82 17.15 21.72
N PHE A 21 -0.34 16.07 22.35
CA PHE A 21 0.37 14.97 21.72
C PHE A 21 -0.40 13.68 21.92
N ILE A 22 -0.53 12.91 20.84
CA ILE A 22 -1.26 11.65 20.84
C ILE A 22 -0.27 10.54 20.52
N ILE A 23 -0.21 9.54 21.39
CA ILE A 23 0.68 8.39 21.21
C ILE A 23 -0.16 7.15 20.93
N THR A 24 0.24 6.37 19.93
CA THR A 24 -0.35 5.05 19.65
C THR A 24 0.59 3.95 20.12
N ILE A 25 0.00 2.88 20.68
CA ILE A 25 0.70 1.69 21.15
C ILE A 25 -0.17 0.46 20.83
N ASP A 26 0.46 -0.65 20.45
CA ASP A 26 -0.26 -1.93 20.29
C ASP A 26 -0.45 -2.62 21.65
N ASP A 27 -1.63 -3.23 21.84
CA ASP A 27 -2.03 -3.96 23.06
C ASP A 27 -1.37 -5.36 23.18
N ASP A 28 -0.28 -5.61 22.45
CA ASP A 28 0.39 -6.92 22.45
C ASP A 28 1.54 -7.02 23.47
N LEU A 29 1.67 -6.00 24.33
CA LEU A 29 2.71 -5.85 25.36
C LEU A 29 4.15 -5.99 24.81
N GLN A 30 4.34 -5.87 23.49
CA GLN A 30 5.68 -5.91 22.88
C GLN A 30 6.42 -4.58 23.06
N HIS A 31 5.66 -3.52 23.36
CA HIS A 31 6.12 -2.16 23.58
C HIS A 31 6.08 -1.83 25.08
N PRO A 32 7.23 -1.67 25.75
CA PRO A 32 7.26 -1.19 27.12
C PRO A 32 6.72 0.24 27.17
N PRO A 33 5.74 0.58 28.04
CA PRO A 33 5.28 1.96 28.22
C PRO A 33 6.41 2.93 28.59
N GLU A 34 7.50 2.45 29.19
CA GLU A 34 8.67 3.24 29.54
C GLU A 34 9.35 3.86 28.29
N GLU A 35 9.23 3.22 27.13
CA GLU A 35 9.77 3.72 25.86
C GLU A 35 9.02 4.96 25.34
N LEU A 36 7.81 5.23 25.85
CA LEU A 36 7.05 6.44 25.52
C LEU A 36 7.84 7.70 25.88
N VAL A 37 8.62 7.64 26.97
CA VAL A 37 9.45 8.76 27.43
C VAL A 37 10.46 9.16 26.35
N LYS A 38 10.99 8.21 25.58
CA LYS A 38 11.96 8.51 24.52
C LYS A 38 11.30 9.27 23.36
N LEU A 39 10.06 8.93 23.01
CA LEU A 39 9.30 9.68 21.99
C LEU A 39 9.01 11.10 22.46
N ILE A 40 8.60 11.25 23.72
CA ILE A 40 8.29 12.57 24.32
C ILE A 40 9.56 13.43 24.39
N ASN A 41 10.68 12.87 24.85
CA ASN A 41 11.93 13.62 24.94
C ASN A 41 12.41 14.10 23.57
N LYS A 42 12.30 13.24 22.54
CA LYS A 42 12.65 13.61 21.17
C LYS A 42 11.73 14.70 20.62
N GLN A 43 10.43 14.60 20.88
CA GLN A 43 9.50 15.66 20.51
C GLN A 43 9.87 16.98 21.19
N LYS A 44 10.23 16.97 22.48
CA LYS A 44 10.64 18.19 23.20
C LYS A 44 11.96 18.78 22.73
N GLU A 45 12.89 17.93 22.26
CA GLU A 45 14.22 18.34 21.80
C GLU A 45 14.16 19.04 20.45
N ASP A 46 13.46 18.44 19.48
CA ASP A 46 13.53 18.86 18.08
C ASP A 46 12.19 19.43 17.54
N ASP A 47 11.13 19.40 18.34
CA ASP A 47 9.74 19.73 17.98
C ASP A 47 9.18 19.13 16.66
N PRO A 48 9.48 17.87 16.30
CA PRO A 48 8.92 17.26 15.10
C PRO A 48 7.40 17.07 15.18
N ASP A 49 6.71 17.21 14.05
CA ASP A 49 5.28 16.92 13.94
C ASP A 49 4.94 15.45 14.26
N ILE A 50 5.83 14.52 13.92
CA ILE A 50 5.68 13.08 14.15
C ILE A 50 7.00 12.47 14.62
N VAL A 51 6.94 11.62 15.65
CA VAL A 51 8.07 10.79 16.10
C VAL A 51 7.71 9.32 16.01
N TYR A 52 8.48 8.54 15.24
CA TYR A 52 8.31 7.09 15.17
C TYR A 52 9.30 6.36 16.07
N GLY A 53 8.81 5.34 16.78
CA GLY A 53 9.66 4.34 17.41
C GLY A 53 10.16 3.32 16.40
N VAL A 54 11.48 3.27 16.20
CA VAL A 54 12.15 2.28 15.35
C VAL A 54 12.79 1.22 16.23
N PHE A 55 12.47 -0.05 15.96
CA PHE A 55 13.00 -1.16 16.74
C PHE A 55 14.47 -1.40 16.46
N THR A 56 15.23 -1.62 17.52
CA THR A 56 16.63 -2.03 17.44
C THR A 56 16.72 -3.49 17.02
N ARG A 57 16.49 -3.80 15.74
CA ARG A 57 16.86 -5.11 15.16
C ARG A 57 17.63 -4.96 13.86
N LYS A 58 18.96 -5.14 13.98
CA LYS A 58 19.79 -5.72 12.92
C LYS A 58 19.28 -7.13 12.64
N GLN A 59 18.58 -7.33 11.54
CA GLN A 59 18.68 -8.58 10.79
C GLN A 59 19.44 -8.26 9.51
N HIS A 60 20.69 -8.71 9.47
CA HIS A 60 21.52 -8.69 8.27
C HIS A 60 20.80 -9.41 7.12
N SER A 61 20.20 -8.64 6.21
CA SER A 61 19.95 -9.11 4.85
C SER A 61 21.24 -8.90 4.06
N ARG A 62 21.90 -10.01 3.69
CA ARG A 62 23.14 -10.06 2.88
C ARG A 62 22.90 -9.71 1.42
N VAL A 63 22.16 -8.64 1.11
CA VAL A 63 22.01 -8.15 -0.26
C VAL A 63 22.18 -6.64 -0.27
N ARG A 64 23.43 -6.18 -0.20
CA ARG A 64 23.75 -4.79 -0.47
C ARG A 64 25.12 -4.67 -1.13
N ASN A 65 25.14 -4.94 -2.42
CA ASN A 65 26.07 -4.31 -3.34
C ASN A 65 25.53 -4.49 -4.75
N ILE A 66 24.89 -3.45 -5.30
CA ILE A 66 24.97 -3.01 -6.69
C ILE A 66 24.37 -1.59 -6.74
N GLY A 67 25.17 -0.62 -7.24
CA GLY A 67 24.66 0.45 -8.09
C GLY A 67 24.31 1.82 -7.49
N SER A 68 25.26 2.77 -7.62
CA SER A 68 25.10 4.24 -7.70
C SER A 68 24.86 5.08 -6.43
N GLN A 69 25.52 6.24 -6.36
CA GLN A 69 25.37 7.25 -5.30
C GLN A 69 23.94 7.83 -5.23
N SER A 70 23.18 7.77 -6.33
CA SER A 70 21.76 8.18 -6.36
C SER A 70 20.88 7.22 -5.57
N VAL A 71 21.10 5.90 -5.68
CA VAL A 71 20.44 4.91 -4.83
C VAL A 71 20.86 5.06 -3.37
N ARG A 72 22.09 5.52 -3.05
CA ARG A 72 22.47 5.80 -1.66
C ARG A 72 21.64 6.93 -1.04
N ARG A 73 21.32 7.99 -1.80
CA ARG A 73 20.48 9.10 -1.32
C ARG A 73 19.01 8.69 -1.15
N THR A 74 18.45 7.94 -2.11
CA THR A 74 17.08 7.39 -1.98
C THR A 74 17.01 6.26 -0.96
N SER A 75 18.10 5.51 -0.75
CA SER A 75 18.21 4.47 0.27
C SER A 75 18.28 5.02 1.68
N ARG A 76 18.74 6.25 1.93
CA ARG A 76 18.59 6.81 3.29
C ARG A 76 17.11 7.00 3.64
N LEU A 77 16.32 7.48 2.68
CA LEU A 77 14.87 7.64 2.84
C LEU A 77 14.07 6.33 2.87
N LEU A 78 14.63 5.22 2.33
CA LEU A 78 13.96 3.91 2.22
C LEU A 78 14.55 2.81 3.12
N LEU A 79 15.82 2.90 3.54
CA LEU A 79 16.59 1.84 4.24
C LEU A 79 17.09 2.23 5.63
N GLU A 80 16.93 3.49 6.09
CA GLU A 80 17.04 3.83 7.53
C GLU A 80 15.67 3.90 8.24
N GLY A 81 14.57 3.77 7.48
CA GLY A 81 13.19 3.96 7.94
C GLY A 81 12.38 2.68 8.18
N THR A 82 12.90 1.70 8.92
CA THR A 82 12.09 0.54 9.38
C THR A 82 11.05 0.91 10.46
N GLY A 83 10.81 2.21 10.70
CA GLY A 83 9.68 2.74 11.47
C GLY A 83 8.46 3.09 10.63
N LYS A 84 8.55 3.09 9.28
CA LYS A 84 7.39 3.29 8.40
C LYS A 84 6.44 2.11 8.56
N GLY A 85 5.34 2.29 9.31
CA GLY A 85 4.42 1.23 9.71
C GLY A 85 4.53 0.75 11.15
N SER A 86 5.37 1.38 11.98
CA SER A 86 5.36 1.13 13.43
C SER A 86 4.09 1.70 14.03
N SER A 87 3.32 0.86 14.74
CA SER A 87 2.18 1.28 15.55
C SER A 87 2.60 2.16 16.72
N PHE A 88 3.89 2.17 17.07
CA PHE A 88 4.47 2.97 18.15
C PHE A 88 4.98 4.32 17.65
N ARG A 89 4.21 5.38 17.90
CA ARG A 89 4.48 6.73 17.40
C ARG A 89 3.79 7.79 18.23
N LEU A 90 4.38 8.98 18.23
CA LEU A 90 3.82 10.21 18.80
C LEU A 90 3.48 11.17 17.65
N ILE A 91 2.30 11.79 17.71
CA ILE A 91 1.79 12.69 16.67
C ILE A 91 1.21 13.95 17.34
N LYS A 92 1.52 15.14 16.79
CA LYS A 92 0.88 16.39 17.20
C LYS A 92 -0.62 16.39 16.89
N LYS A 93 -1.44 16.93 17.80
CA LYS A 93 -2.90 17.02 17.64
C LYS A 93 -3.32 17.74 16.36
N ASP A 94 -2.56 18.74 15.93
CA ASP A 94 -2.87 19.51 14.72
C ASP A 94 -2.85 18.64 13.45
N ILE A 95 -1.91 17.70 13.37
CA ILE A 95 -1.83 16.75 12.25
C ILE A 95 -3.02 15.78 12.29
N ILE A 96 -3.38 15.30 13.48
CA ILE A 96 -4.53 14.41 13.66
C ILE A 96 -5.85 15.12 13.33
N SER A 97 -5.98 16.39 13.71
CA SER A 97 -7.18 17.18 13.43
C SER A 97 -7.39 17.34 11.91
N LYS A 98 -6.33 17.67 11.17
CA LYS A 98 -6.34 17.70 9.70
C LYS A 98 -6.67 16.32 9.09
N LEU A 99 -6.14 15.25 9.68
CA LEU A 99 -6.44 13.88 9.24
C LEU A 99 -7.92 13.52 9.44
N LEU A 100 -8.56 13.97 10.51
CA LEU A 100 -9.98 13.70 10.80
C LEU A 100 -10.94 14.48 9.90
N GLU A 101 -10.52 15.59 9.31
CA GLU A 101 -11.31 16.33 8.30
C GLU A 101 -11.47 15.53 7.00
N HIS A 102 -10.57 14.58 6.73
CA HIS A 102 -10.64 13.73 5.55
C HIS A 102 -11.72 12.65 5.67
N THR A 103 -12.79 12.81 4.90
CA THR A 103 -13.84 11.78 4.72
C THR A 103 -13.40 10.68 3.74
N ILE A 104 -12.20 10.12 3.91
CA ILE A 104 -11.63 9.16 2.96
C ILE A 104 -11.87 7.72 3.44
N HIS A 105 -12.32 6.87 2.52
CA HIS A 105 -12.48 5.44 2.75
C HIS A 105 -11.11 4.75 2.68
N PHE A 106 -10.49 4.69 3.85
CA PHE A 106 -9.28 4.00 4.28
C PHE A 106 -8.13 3.78 3.28
N VAL A 107 -7.04 4.50 3.54
CA VAL A 107 -5.66 4.19 3.14
C VAL A 107 -4.81 4.29 4.41
N PHE A 108 -3.88 3.36 4.65
CA PHE A 108 -2.87 3.34 5.72
C PHE A 108 -2.63 4.71 6.37
N ILE A 109 -2.83 4.79 7.69
CA ILE A 109 -2.68 6.02 8.48
C ILE A 109 -1.34 6.69 8.20
N ASP A 110 -0.26 5.92 8.06
CA ASP A 110 1.08 6.45 7.80
C ASP A 110 1.16 7.24 6.49
N GLN A 111 0.47 6.81 5.45
CA GLN A 111 0.48 7.53 4.17
C GLN A 111 -0.32 8.83 4.26
N LEU A 112 -1.43 8.84 5.00
CA LEU A 112 -2.20 10.07 5.24
C LEU A 112 -1.38 11.08 6.05
N LEU A 113 -0.65 10.62 7.07
CA LEU A 113 0.24 11.48 7.84
C LEU A 113 1.32 12.12 6.97
N LEU A 114 1.91 11.35 6.03
CA LEU A 114 2.90 11.85 5.07
C LEU A 114 2.35 12.88 4.07
N TRP A 115 1.03 13.00 3.89
CA TRP A 115 0.43 14.07 3.09
C TRP A 115 0.38 15.40 3.84
N HIS A 116 0.34 15.37 5.17
CA HIS A 116 0.20 16.56 6.00
C HIS A 116 1.52 17.10 6.54
N THR A 117 2.56 16.26 6.64
CA THR A 117 3.87 16.70 7.12
C THR A 117 5.02 15.89 6.51
N ASN A 118 6.15 16.57 6.36
CA ASN A 118 7.46 15.97 6.06
C ASN A 118 8.40 16.02 7.27
N ASP A 119 7.95 16.62 8.38
CA ASP A 119 8.72 16.82 9.60
C ASP A 119 8.55 15.60 10.51
N ILE A 120 9.45 14.64 10.33
CA ILE A 120 9.35 13.31 10.93
C ILE A 120 10.70 12.92 11.49
N ASP A 121 10.72 12.58 12.77
CA ASP A 121 11.90 12.05 13.43
C ASP A 121 11.70 10.61 13.91
N PHE A 122 12.81 9.94 14.20
CA PHE A 122 12.88 8.53 14.53
C PHE A 122 13.69 8.33 15.82
N VAL A 123 13.11 7.58 16.75
CA VAL A 123 13.75 7.22 18.01
C VAL A 123 13.95 5.72 18.08
N LYS A 124 15.14 5.29 18.49
CA LYS A 124 15.39 3.87 18.72
C LYS A 124 14.69 3.43 20.00
N VAL A 125 13.79 2.45 19.85
CA VAL A 125 13.04 1.88 20.96
C VAL A 125 13.37 0.39 21.13
N GLU A 126 13.26 -0.08 22.36
CA GLU A 126 13.37 -1.50 22.67
C GLU A 126 12.08 -2.22 22.27
N HIS A 127 12.22 -3.49 21.86
CA HIS A 127 11.10 -4.33 21.48
C HIS A 127 11.27 -5.71 22.10
N HIS A 128 10.36 -6.07 23.00
CA HIS A 128 10.39 -7.37 23.62
C HIS A 128 9.98 -8.46 22.62
N LYS A 129 10.54 -9.67 22.74
CA LYS A 129 10.11 -10.80 21.90
C LYS A 129 8.68 -11.17 22.30
N ARG A 130 7.77 -11.24 21.33
CA ARG A 130 6.38 -11.71 21.49
C ARG A 130 6.33 -12.96 22.38
N ARG A 131 5.63 -12.87 23.53
CA ARG A 131 5.60 -13.96 24.53
C ARG A 131 4.60 -15.08 24.18
N LEU A 132 3.61 -14.87 23.29
CA LEU A 132 2.68 -15.92 22.84
C LEU A 132 2.04 -15.63 21.45
N LYS A 133 1.68 -16.74 20.77
CA LYS A 133 0.96 -16.92 19.48
C LYS A 133 1.77 -16.90 18.17
N LYS A 134 1.70 -18.04 17.46
CA LYS A 134 2.02 -18.21 16.04
C LYS A 134 1.14 -17.28 15.20
N SER A 135 1.74 -16.63 14.20
CA SER A 135 1.03 -15.81 13.21
C SER A 135 -0.19 -16.57 12.65
N GLY A 136 -1.39 -16.04 12.88
CA GLY A 136 -2.66 -16.63 12.40
C GLY A 136 -2.97 -16.34 10.93
N TYR A 137 -1.99 -15.84 10.17
CA TYR A 137 -2.17 -15.57 8.75
C TYR A 137 -1.93 -16.84 7.94
N THR A 138 -3.02 -17.43 7.45
CA THR A 138 -2.96 -18.45 6.39
C THR A 138 -2.36 -17.83 5.13
N THR A 139 -1.57 -18.57 4.36
CA THR A 139 -0.96 -18.12 3.08
C THR A 139 -1.97 -17.45 2.14
N LYS A 140 -3.21 -17.95 2.09
CA LYS A 140 -4.32 -17.35 1.34
C LYS A 140 -4.68 -15.93 1.79
N LYS A 141 -4.72 -15.67 3.11
CA LYS A 141 -5.00 -14.35 3.67
C LYS A 141 -3.85 -13.38 3.39
N LEU A 142 -2.61 -13.87 3.43
CA LEU A 142 -1.45 -13.07 3.06
C LEU A 142 -1.47 -12.68 1.58
N PHE A 143 -1.82 -13.61 0.69
CA PHE A 143 -1.96 -13.31 -0.75
C PHE A 143 -3.08 -12.31 -1.01
N MET A 144 -4.26 -12.47 -0.41
CA MET A 144 -5.34 -11.48 -0.51
C MET A 144 -4.86 -10.10 -0.01
N LEU A 145 -4.23 -10.05 1.17
CA LEU A 145 -3.69 -8.81 1.71
C LEU A 145 -2.70 -8.16 0.74
N VAL A 146 -1.69 -8.89 0.27
CA VAL A 146 -0.69 -8.37 -0.68
C VAL A 146 -1.35 -7.91 -1.98
N SER A 147 -2.36 -8.64 -2.48
CA SER A 147 -3.10 -8.24 -3.68
C SER A 147 -3.86 -6.93 -3.42
N ASP A 148 -4.61 -6.83 -2.32
CA ASP A 148 -5.32 -5.61 -1.92
C ASP A 148 -4.35 -4.43 -1.81
N LEU A 149 -3.23 -4.62 -1.11
CA LEU A 149 -2.18 -3.61 -0.97
C LEU A 149 -1.61 -3.20 -2.33
N THR A 150 -1.32 -4.14 -3.21
CA THR A 150 -0.79 -3.83 -4.55
C THR A 150 -1.78 -2.95 -5.31
N TYR A 151 -3.06 -3.27 -5.29
CA TYR A 151 -4.06 -2.47 -5.97
C TYR A 151 -4.38 -1.12 -5.28
N PHE A 152 -4.25 -1.03 -3.95
CA PHE A 152 -4.50 0.21 -3.19
C PHE A 152 -3.34 1.20 -3.31
N TYR A 153 -2.11 0.72 -3.27
CA TYR A 153 -0.92 1.57 -3.14
C TYR A 153 -0.16 1.76 -4.43
N THR A 154 -0.42 0.93 -5.45
CA THR A 154 0.36 0.95 -6.68
C THR A 154 -0.52 0.96 -7.92
N ASN A 155 -0.10 1.77 -8.90
CA ASN A 155 -0.68 1.77 -10.24
C ASN A 155 -0.02 0.70 -11.13
N ILE A 156 0.70 -0.26 -10.53
CA ILE A 156 1.45 -1.30 -11.24
C ILE A 156 0.52 -2.18 -12.07
N PRO A 157 -0.62 -2.70 -11.56
CA PRO A 157 -1.54 -3.52 -12.36
C PRO A 157 -2.06 -2.78 -13.59
N LEU A 158 -2.42 -1.50 -13.42
CA LEU A 158 -2.90 -0.65 -14.50
C LEU A 158 -1.79 -0.38 -15.54
N LYS A 159 -0.57 -0.06 -15.08
CA LYS A 159 0.59 0.16 -15.97
C LYS A 159 0.96 -1.10 -16.74
N LEU A 160 0.94 -2.27 -16.11
CA LEU A 160 1.19 -3.55 -16.77
C LEU A 160 0.17 -3.81 -17.88
N MET A 161 -1.10 -3.46 -17.67
CA MET A 161 -2.13 -3.58 -18.70
C MET A 161 -1.87 -2.63 -19.87
N VAL A 162 -1.49 -1.37 -19.61
CA VAL A 162 -1.16 -0.39 -20.67
C VAL A 162 0.06 -0.84 -21.48
N TRP A 163 1.15 -1.22 -20.82
CA TRP A 163 2.37 -1.66 -21.49
C TRP A 163 2.19 -3.01 -22.19
N GLY A 164 1.49 -3.95 -21.55
CA GLY A 164 1.15 -5.24 -22.14
C GLY A 164 0.24 -5.09 -23.37
N GLY A 165 -0.75 -4.21 -23.29
CA GLY A 165 -1.62 -3.86 -24.42
C GLY A 165 -0.85 -3.22 -25.57
N LEU A 166 0.10 -2.31 -25.27
CA LEU A 166 0.94 -1.67 -26.29
C LEU A 166 1.86 -2.67 -27.00
N VAL A 167 2.51 -3.57 -26.25
CA VAL A 167 3.35 -4.63 -26.82
C VAL A 167 2.51 -5.58 -27.68
N MET A 168 1.35 -6.02 -27.18
CA MET A 168 0.45 -6.89 -27.95
C MET A 168 -0.09 -6.21 -29.21
N SER A 169 -0.45 -4.93 -29.14
CA SER A 169 -0.88 -4.15 -30.31
C SER A 169 0.22 -4.08 -31.37
N LEU A 170 1.48 -3.89 -30.96
CA LEU A 170 2.62 -3.88 -31.88
C LEU A 170 2.83 -5.25 -32.54
N ILE A 171 2.73 -6.33 -31.76
CA ILE A 171 2.84 -7.71 -32.27
C ILE A 171 1.72 -7.99 -33.29
N PHE A 172 0.46 -7.66 -32.97
CA PHE A 172 -0.66 -7.86 -33.89
C PHE A 172 -0.57 -6.98 -35.14
N PHE A 173 -0.04 -5.76 -35.02
CA PHE A 173 0.20 -4.90 -36.17
C PHE A 173 1.24 -5.50 -37.13
N LEU A 174 2.34 -6.05 -36.61
CA LEU A 174 3.36 -6.75 -37.42
C LEU A 174 2.81 -8.02 -38.07
N PHE A 175 2.02 -8.82 -37.34
CA PHE A 175 1.33 -9.98 -37.91
C PHE A 175 0.35 -9.57 -39.02
N GLY A 176 -0.40 -8.48 -38.82
CA GLY A 176 -1.30 -7.91 -39.83
C GLY A 176 -0.57 -7.52 -41.11
N ILE A 177 0.55 -6.79 -41.01
CA ILE A 177 1.38 -6.44 -42.17
C ILE A 177 1.87 -7.70 -42.89
N ARG A 178 2.35 -8.70 -42.15
CA ARG A 178 2.81 -9.97 -42.73
C ARG A 178 1.70 -10.66 -43.53
N PHE A 179 0.48 -10.75 -43.00
CA PHE A 179 -0.64 -11.38 -43.70
C PHE A 179 -1.08 -10.60 -44.94
N ILE A 180 -1.05 -9.27 -44.89
CA ILE A 180 -1.33 -8.41 -46.06
C ILE A 180 -0.29 -8.65 -47.17
N LEU A 181 1.00 -8.67 -46.81
CA LEU A 181 2.09 -8.95 -47.76
C LEU A 181 1.98 -10.36 -48.36
N GLN A 182 1.66 -11.37 -47.54
CA GLN A 182 1.42 -12.73 -48.03
C GLN A 182 0.26 -12.80 -49.01
N LYS A 183 -0.84 -12.09 -48.77
CA LYS A 183 -1.99 -12.03 -49.69
C LYS A 183 -1.64 -11.34 -51.02
N TRP A 184 -0.78 -10.33 -50.97
CA TRP A 184 -0.38 -9.58 -52.18
C TRP A 184 0.62 -10.35 -53.05
N LEU A 185 1.50 -11.15 -52.43
CA LEU A 185 2.57 -11.89 -53.12
C LEU A 185 2.19 -13.33 -53.49
N PHE A 186 1.27 -13.96 -52.75
CA PHE A 186 0.87 -15.36 -52.95
C PHE A 186 -0.65 -15.49 -53.04
N ASN A 187 -1.14 -16.26 -54.02
CA ASN A 187 -2.58 -16.48 -54.24
C ASN A 187 -3.07 -17.57 -53.27
N VAL A 188 -3.39 -17.17 -52.03
CA VAL A 188 -3.71 -18.13 -50.94
C VAL A 188 -5.20 -18.51 -50.92
N THR A 189 -5.51 -19.79 -51.16
CA THR A 189 -6.86 -20.37 -51.34
C THR A 189 -7.53 -20.86 -50.04
N VAL A 190 -7.35 -20.13 -48.93
CA VAL A 190 -7.98 -20.37 -47.60
C VAL A 190 -7.25 -21.36 -46.65
N PRO A 191 -6.19 -20.89 -45.99
CA PRO A 191 -5.83 -21.31 -44.64
C PRO A 191 -5.82 -20.10 -43.70
N GLY A 192 -6.52 -20.20 -42.57
CA GLY A 192 -6.60 -19.09 -41.60
C GLY A 192 -7.68 -19.22 -40.54
N TYR A 193 -8.68 -20.10 -40.73
CA TYR A 193 -9.79 -20.25 -39.78
C TYR A 193 -9.33 -20.53 -38.35
N THR A 194 -8.40 -21.49 -38.16
CA THR A 194 -7.84 -21.82 -36.85
C THR A 194 -7.08 -20.64 -36.25
N SER A 195 -6.25 -19.93 -37.03
CA SER A 195 -5.53 -18.75 -36.53
C SER A 195 -6.49 -17.60 -36.19
N THR A 196 -7.53 -17.38 -36.99
CA THR A 196 -8.53 -16.34 -36.76
C THR A 196 -9.32 -16.62 -35.49
N ILE A 197 -9.77 -17.86 -35.26
CA ILE A 197 -10.47 -18.25 -34.04
C ILE A 197 -9.57 -18.11 -32.81
N VAL A 198 -8.31 -18.59 -32.90
CA VAL A 198 -7.36 -18.48 -31.78
C VAL A 198 -7.06 -17.02 -31.46
N THR A 199 -6.87 -16.16 -32.47
CA THR A 199 -6.69 -14.72 -32.26
C THR A 199 -7.94 -14.09 -31.64
N ILE A 200 -9.14 -14.39 -32.14
CA ILE A 200 -10.39 -13.85 -31.58
C ILE A 200 -10.56 -14.26 -30.11
N LEU A 201 -10.40 -15.55 -29.79
CA LEU A 201 -10.54 -16.06 -28.42
C LEU A 201 -9.48 -15.44 -27.49
N PHE A 202 -8.23 -15.33 -27.96
CA PHE A 202 -7.14 -14.74 -27.17
C PHE A 202 -7.33 -13.24 -26.94
N SER A 203 -7.70 -12.48 -27.99
CA SER A 203 -8.02 -11.06 -27.89
C SER A 203 -9.21 -10.83 -26.96
N THR A 204 -10.25 -11.67 -27.06
CA THR A 204 -11.43 -11.59 -26.17
C THR A 204 -11.04 -11.89 -24.72
N GLY A 205 -10.18 -12.88 -24.48
CA GLY A 205 -9.65 -13.18 -23.16
C GLY A 205 -8.87 -12.01 -22.54
N ILE A 206 -8.02 -11.33 -23.32
CA ILE A 206 -7.30 -10.14 -22.87
C ILE A 206 -8.26 -8.98 -22.56
N ILE A 207 -9.29 -8.77 -23.38
CA ILE A 207 -10.30 -7.73 -23.16
C ILE A 207 -11.07 -8.00 -21.86
N VAL A 208 -11.53 -9.23 -21.63
CA VAL A 208 -12.24 -9.60 -20.40
C VAL A 208 -11.33 -9.47 -19.17
N PHE A 209 -10.08 -9.89 -19.27
CA PHE A 209 -9.09 -9.71 -18.20
C PHE A 209 -8.86 -8.22 -17.88
N SER A 210 -8.71 -7.40 -18.93
CA SER A 210 -8.56 -5.95 -18.84
C SER A 210 -9.77 -5.28 -18.16
N LEU A 211 -10.99 -5.68 -18.55
CA LEU A 211 -12.23 -5.23 -17.93
C LEU A 211 -12.31 -5.66 -16.47
N GLY A 212 -11.81 -6.85 -16.11
CA GLY A 212 -11.71 -7.30 -14.72
C GLY A 212 -10.84 -6.38 -13.86
N ILE A 213 -9.68 -5.96 -14.38
CA ILE A 213 -8.81 -4.99 -13.71
C ILE A 213 -9.52 -3.64 -13.55
N ILE A 214 -10.10 -3.11 -14.63
CA ILE A 214 -10.83 -1.84 -14.61
C ILE A 214 -12.00 -1.89 -13.62
N GLY A 215 -12.79 -2.97 -13.61
CA GLY A 215 -13.87 -3.19 -12.65
C GLY A 215 -13.38 -3.19 -11.20
N GLY A 216 -12.20 -3.76 -10.94
CA GLY A 216 -11.53 -3.69 -9.64
C GLY A 216 -11.16 -2.27 -9.21
N TYR A 217 -10.76 -1.40 -10.13
CA TYR A 217 -10.51 0.01 -9.83
C TYR A 217 -11.82 0.81 -9.71
N LEU A 218 -12.81 0.55 -10.57
CA LEU A 218 -14.11 1.22 -10.55
C LEU A 218 -14.86 0.95 -9.23
N SER A 219 -14.83 -0.30 -8.74
CA SER A 219 -15.39 -0.65 -7.44
C SER A 219 -14.75 0.16 -6.29
N ARG A 220 -13.46 0.52 -6.39
CA ARG A 220 -12.77 1.32 -5.37
C ARG A 220 -13.18 2.78 -5.44
N ILE A 221 -13.25 3.33 -6.65
CA ILE A 221 -13.76 4.70 -6.87
C ILE A 221 -15.18 4.81 -6.31
N TYR A 222 -16.02 3.81 -6.57
CA TYR A 222 -17.36 3.72 -5.99
C TYR A 222 -17.33 3.65 -4.46
N MET A 223 -16.44 2.85 -3.86
CA MET A 223 -16.30 2.80 -2.40
C MET A 223 -15.90 4.16 -1.79
N VAL A 224 -14.97 4.89 -2.42
CA VAL A 224 -14.59 6.24 -1.99
C VAL A 224 -15.76 7.22 -2.14
N GLN A 225 -16.49 7.15 -3.26
CA GLN A 225 -17.65 8.02 -3.52
C GLN A 225 -18.84 7.71 -2.61
N SER A 226 -18.99 6.45 -2.18
CA SER A 226 -20.09 6.01 -1.31
C SER A 226 -20.07 6.63 0.09
N LYS A 227 -19.00 7.37 0.46
CA LYS A 227 -18.83 8.08 1.74
C LYS A 227 -19.20 7.24 2.97
N LYS A 228 -18.99 5.93 2.89
CA LYS A 228 -19.34 5.01 3.97
C LYS A 228 -18.49 5.35 5.21
N PRO A 229 -19.09 5.52 6.39
CA PRO A 229 -18.34 5.91 7.58
C PRO A 229 -17.29 4.85 7.94
N PRO A 230 -16.08 5.25 8.36
CA PRO A 230 -14.97 4.33 8.66
C PRO A 230 -15.25 3.44 9.88
N PHE A 231 -16.06 3.91 10.83
CA PHE A 231 -16.50 3.16 11.99
C PHE A 231 -17.90 3.61 12.43
N THR A 232 -18.51 2.85 13.34
CA THR A 232 -19.76 3.23 14.01
C THR A 232 -19.64 2.90 15.49
N ILE A 233 -19.96 3.87 16.34
CA ILE A 233 -19.86 3.74 17.79
C ILE A 233 -21.17 3.17 18.32
N LYS A 234 -21.09 2.05 19.05
CA LYS A 234 -22.27 1.46 19.71
C LYS A 234 -22.50 2.05 21.11
N LYS A 235 -21.43 2.29 21.87
CA LYS A 235 -21.48 2.81 23.24
C LYS A 235 -20.15 3.50 23.56
N VAL A 236 -20.22 4.64 24.24
CA VAL A 236 -19.08 5.26 24.94
C VAL A 236 -19.24 4.89 26.42
N LEU A 237 -18.18 4.35 27.03
CA LEU A 237 -18.16 3.95 28.44
C LEU A 237 -17.63 5.10 29.30
#